data_AF-A0A6M2DZA0-F1
#
_entry.id   AF-A0A6M2DZA0-F1
#
_cell.length_a   1.000
_cell.length_b   1.000
_cell.length_c   1.000
_cell.angle_alpha   90.00
_cell.angle_beta   90.00
_cell.angle_gamma   90.00
#
_symmetry.space_group_name_H-M   'P 1'
#
loop_
_entity.id
_entity.type
_entity.pdbx_description
1 polymer ?
#
loop_
_entity_poly.entity_id
_entity_poly.type
_entity_poly.pdbx_seq_one_letter_code
_entity_poly.pdbx_strand_id
1 'polypeptide(L)'
;MVALVSIADVWFALAYSRADGRKKSGLMLAILKPGTKPLPGLGDIRSLGTEEQAPGMVIRPMEKRSYSQSTVTWIKHSGLQSDIQKLLRHARKLPEKTSHFYKELNRVRRAATSLGFIELLEAMALIFERECASLPDNASPDCALQLTHAAQQLRDPRSRDPSSSIGPVTTKYNLNTKV
;
A
#
# COMPACT_ATOMS: atom_id res chain seq x y z
N MET A 1 -10.34 -19.87 -26.06
CA MET A 1 -11.66 -19.86 -25.41
C MET A 1 -11.86 -21.17 -24.68
N VAL A 2 -12.67 -21.16 -23.62
CA VAL A 2 -12.96 -22.30 -22.75
C VAL A 2 -14.49 -22.36 -22.63
N ALA A 3 -15.08 -23.55 -22.63
CA ALA A 3 -16.50 -23.72 -22.34
C ALA A 3 -16.68 -24.19 -20.90
N LEU A 4 -17.59 -23.56 -20.17
CA LEU A 4 -17.99 -24.00 -18.83
C LEU A 4 -19.04 -25.12 -18.96
N VAL A 5 -18.83 -26.22 -18.24
CA VAL A 5 -19.67 -27.42 -18.31
C VAL A 5 -20.20 -27.74 -16.91
N SER A 6 -21.50 -27.98 -16.78
CA SER A 6 -22.10 -28.50 -15.54
C SER A 6 -21.96 -30.02 -15.49
N ILE A 7 -21.34 -30.56 -14.44
CA ILE A 7 -21.13 -32.01 -14.26
C ILE A 7 -22.21 -32.57 -13.33
N ALA A 8 -22.51 -31.87 -12.25
CA ALA A 8 -23.50 -32.24 -11.25
C ALA A 8 -24.00 -30.98 -10.52
N ASP A 9 -24.90 -31.15 -9.56
CA ASP A 9 -25.33 -30.03 -8.72
C ASP A 9 -24.11 -29.43 -7.98
N VAL A 10 -23.92 -28.12 -8.14
CA VAL A 10 -22.79 -27.37 -7.57
C VAL A 10 -21.42 -27.94 -7.98
N TRP A 11 -21.30 -28.53 -9.18
CA TRP A 11 -20.02 -29.06 -9.68
C TRP A 11 -19.82 -28.82 -11.17
N PHE A 12 -18.68 -28.20 -11.51
CA PHE A 12 -18.41 -27.65 -12.85
C PHE A 12 -17.06 -28.11 -13.40
N ALA A 13 -16.92 -28.08 -14.73
CA ALA A 13 -15.68 -28.33 -15.47
C ALA A 13 -15.44 -27.26 -16.54
N LEU A 14 -14.21 -27.19 -17.01
CA LEU A 14 -13.80 -26.38 -18.16
C LEU A 14 -13.43 -27.30 -19.33
N ALA A 15 -14.11 -27.17 -20.46
CA ALA A 15 -13.77 -27.85 -21.71
C ALA A 15 -12.94 -26.92 -22.60
N TYR A 16 -11.79 -27.42 -23.07
CA TYR A 16 -10.87 -26.65 -23.91
C TYR A 16 -10.08 -27.53 -24.86
N SER A 17 -9.59 -26.92 -25.93
CA SER A 17 -8.66 -27.59 -26.85
C SER A 17 -7.23 -27.53 -26.29
N ARG A 18 -6.52 -28.66 -26.30
CA ARG A 18 -5.08 -28.68 -26.04
C ARG A 18 -4.34 -28.09 -27.23
N ALA A 19 -4.02 -26.80 -27.16
CA ALA A 19 -3.23 -26.11 -28.17
C ALA A 19 -1.75 -26.03 -27.76
N ASP A 20 -1.05 -27.16 -27.82
CA ASP A 20 0.42 -27.14 -27.90
C ASP A 20 0.74 -27.31 -29.39
N GLY A 21 1.21 -26.25 -30.06
CA GLY A 21 1.26 -26.16 -31.53
C GLY A 21 2.11 -27.23 -32.23
N ARG A 22 2.84 -28.05 -31.47
CA ARG A 22 3.67 -29.16 -31.95
C ARG A 22 3.06 -30.55 -31.69
N LYS A 23 1.91 -30.63 -31.02
CA LYS A 23 1.24 -31.90 -30.65
C LYS A 23 -0.16 -31.97 -31.25
N LYS A 24 -0.65 -33.20 -31.44
CA LYS A 24 -2.04 -33.44 -31.86
C LYS A 24 -3.00 -32.76 -30.88
N SER A 25 -3.86 -31.89 -31.40
CA SER A 25 -4.89 -31.24 -30.60
C SER A 25 -6.01 -32.24 -30.27
N GLY A 26 -6.62 -32.05 -29.11
CA GLY A 26 -7.73 -32.85 -28.64
C GLY A 26 -8.58 -32.04 -27.65
N LEU A 27 -9.87 -32.34 -27.60
CA LEU A 27 -10.77 -31.79 -26.60
C LEU A 27 -10.40 -32.36 -25.23
N MET A 28 -10.14 -31.50 -24.26
CA MET A 28 -9.83 -31.86 -22.88
C MET A 28 -10.85 -31.25 -21.93
N LEU A 29 -11.06 -31.93 -20.80
CA LEU A 29 -11.94 -31.49 -19.73
C LEU A 29 -11.11 -31.37 -18.43
N ALA A 30 -11.14 -30.19 -17.82
CA ALA A 30 -10.57 -29.97 -16.49
C ALA A 30 -11.70 -29.84 -15.47
N ILE A 31 -11.79 -30.81 -14.56
CA ILE A 31 -12.78 -30.83 -13.49
C ILE A 31 -12.36 -29.84 -12.39
N LEU A 32 -13.25 -28.93 -12.02
CA LEU A 32 -13.00 -27.98 -10.95
C LEU A 32 -13.30 -28.60 -9.58
N LYS A 33 -12.82 -27.94 -8.52
CA LYS A 33 -13.21 -28.31 -7.16
C LYS A 33 -14.74 -28.21 -7.01
N PRO A 34 -15.41 -29.19 -6.37
CA PRO A 34 -16.83 -29.08 -6.06
C PRO A 34 -17.13 -27.79 -5.28
N GLY A 35 -18.19 -27.08 -5.64
CA GLY A 35 -18.54 -25.79 -5.05
C GLY A 35 -19.07 -24.77 -6.07
N THR A 36 -19.71 -23.73 -5.55
CA THR A 36 -20.24 -22.61 -6.36
C THR A 36 -19.15 -21.61 -6.77
N LYS A 37 -18.06 -21.54 -6.01
CA LYS A 37 -16.93 -20.60 -6.19
C LYS A 37 -15.58 -21.33 -6.34
N PRO A 38 -15.42 -22.23 -7.33
CA PRO A 38 -14.16 -22.95 -7.50
C PRO A 38 -13.01 -22.05 -7.98
N LEU A 39 -13.34 -20.91 -8.62
CA LEU A 39 -12.37 -19.96 -9.16
C LEU A 39 -12.57 -18.58 -8.48
N PRO A 40 -11.64 -18.13 -7.61
CA PRO A 40 -11.78 -16.88 -6.87
C PRO A 40 -12.00 -15.63 -7.73
N GLY A 41 -11.40 -15.58 -8.92
CA GLY A 41 -11.52 -14.45 -9.84
C GLY A 41 -12.83 -14.41 -10.63
N LEU A 42 -13.63 -15.48 -10.61
CA LEU A 42 -14.89 -15.61 -11.35
C LEU A 42 -16.12 -15.52 -10.45
N GLY A 43 -15.94 -15.62 -9.12
CA GLY A 43 -17.03 -15.53 -8.16
C GLY A 43 -17.95 -16.75 -8.18
N ASP A 44 -19.23 -16.54 -7.89
CA ASP A 44 -20.22 -17.63 -7.95
C ASP A 44 -20.57 -17.92 -9.41
N ILE A 45 -20.27 -19.14 -9.86
CA ILE A 45 -20.51 -19.58 -11.23
C ILE A 45 -21.99 -19.47 -11.62
N ARG A 46 -22.90 -19.62 -10.66
CA ARG A 46 -24.36 -19.53 -10.92
C ARG A 46 -24.81 -18.09 -11.17
N SER A 47 -23.98 -17.11 -10.81
CA SER A 47 -24.23 -15.70 -11.07
C SER A 47 -23.62 -15.23 -12.39
N LEU A 48 -23.01 -16.13 -13.17
CA LEU A 48 -22.52 -15.80 -14.51
C LEU A 48 -23.70 -15.69 -15.47
N GLY A 49 -23.82 -14.52 -16.10
CA GLY A 49 -24.84 -14.20 -17.09
C GLY A 49 -24.25 -14.05 -18.50
N THR A 50 -25.09 -13.59 -19.43
CA THR A 50 -24.66 -13.25 -20.79
C THR A 50 -23.90 -11.92 -20.80
N GLU A 51 -23.07 -11.72 -21.82
CA GLU A 51 -22.20 -10.55 -21.97
C GLU A 51 -22.97 -9.21 -21.97
N GLU A 52 -24.24 -9.21 -22.39
CA GLU A 52 -25.15 -8.06 -22.36
C GLU A 52 -25.40 -7.52 -20.93
N GLN A 53 -25.18 -8.35 -19.89
CA GLN A 53 -25.50 -8.02 -18.51
C GLN A 53 -24.32 -7.40 -17.73
N ALA A 54 -23.07 -7.64 -18.15
CA ALA A 54 -21.89 -6.94 -17.63
C ALA A 54 -20.62 -7.25 -18.46
N PRO A 55 -19.77 -6.25 -18.76
CA PRO A 55 -18.45 -6.51 -19.32
C PRO A 55 -17.61 -7.34 -18.34
N GLY A 56 -17.00 -8.42 -18.84
CA GLY A 56 -16.28 -9.42 -18.04
C GLY A 56 -15.15 -8.83 -17.19
N MET A 57 -15.45 -8.54 -15.93
CA MET A 57 -14.46 -8.09 -14.95
C MET A 57 -14.06 -9.24 -14.03
N VAL A 58 -12.75 -9.47 -13.91
CA VAL A 58 -12.20 -10.33 -12.86
C VAL A 58 -12.63 -9.78 -11.51
N ILE A 59 -13.34 -10.59 -10.73
CA ILE A 59 -13.79 -10.22 -9.40
C ILE A 59 -12.56 -10.09 -8.52
N ARG A 60 -12.34 -8.87 -8.01
CA ARG A 60 -11.25 -8.59 -7.07
C ARG A 60 -11.69 -9.01 -5.68
N PRO A 61 -10.81 -9.63 -4.89
CA PRO A 61 -11.08 -9.89 -3.48
C PRO A 61 -11.46 -8.59 -2.75
N MET A 62 -12.47 -8.66 -1.89
CA MET A 62 -12.95 -7.52 -1.09
C MET A 62 -11.83 -6.97 -0.19
N GLU A 63 -11.06 -7.88 0.40
CA GLU A 63 -9.83 -7.53 1.13
C GLU A 63 -8.62 -7.67 0.21
N LYS A 64 -7.88 -6.57 0.05
CA LYS A 64 -6.60 -6.59 -0.65
C LYS A 64 -5.60 -7.41 0.17
N ARG A 65 -4.76 -8.17 -0.53
CA ARG A 65 -3.72 -9.00 0.09
C ARG A 65 -2.58 -8.12 0.58
N SER A 66 -1.76 -8.65 1.48
CA SER A 66 -0.59 -7.95 2.06
C SER A 66 0.37 -7.39 1.01
N TYR A 67 0.55 -8.09 -0.12
CA TYR A 67 1.39 -7.67 -1.25
C TYR A 67 0.76 -6.63 -2.16
N SER A 68 -0.56 -6.38 -2.05
CA SER A 68 -1.28 -5.35 -2.79
C SER A 68 -1.74 -4.19 -1.91
N GLN A 69 -1.22 -4.13 -0.68
CA GLN A 69 -1.38 -3.03 0.26
C GLN A 69 -0.01 -2.56 0.76
N SER A 70 0.06 -1.30 1.19
CA SER A 70 1.25 -0.81 1.90
C SER A 70 1.21 -1.36 3.32
N THR A 71 1.92 -2.46 3.53
CA THR A 71 2.12 -3.09 4.85
C THR A 71 3.47 -2.67 5.42
N VAL A 72 3.59 -2.72 6.75
CA VAL A 72 4.83 -2.42 7.46
C VAL A 72 5.30 -3.69 8.15
N THR A 73 6.54 -4.09 7.88
CA THR A 73 7.13 -5.34 8.40
C THR A 73 8.55 -5.08 8.88
N TRP A 74 8.74 -5.00 10.20
CA TRP A 74 10.03 -4.69 10.83
C TRP A 74 10.65 -5.87 11.57
N ILE A 75 10.38 -7.09 11.11
CA ILE A 75 11.02 -8.31 11.63
C ILE A 75 12.52 -8.32 11.29
N LYS A 76 12.89 -7.78 10.12
CA LYS A 76 14.30 -7.63 9.68
C LYS A 76 14.69 -6.15 9.72
N HIS A 77 15.93 -5.87 10.14
CA HIS A 77 16.47 -4.50 10.19
C HIS A 77 16.37 -3.77 8.84
N SER A 78 16.53 -4.48 7.71
CA SER A 78 16.48 -3.90 6.37
C SER A 78 15.12 -3.30 6.02
N GLY A 79 14.02 -3.85 6.55
CA GLY A 79 12.68 -3.31 6.36
C GLY A 79 12.51 -1.96 7.05
N LEU A 80 12.91 -1.89 8.33
CA LEU A 80 12.89 -0.65 9.10
C LEU A 80 13.79 0.42 8.47
N GLN A 81 15.01 0.05 8.11
CA GLN A 81 15.96 0.96 7.46
C GLN A 81 15.39 1.50 6.14
N SER A 82 14.75 0.67 5.33
CA SER A 82 14.15 1.08 4.05
C SER A 82 13.02 2.08 4.24
N ASP A 83 12.17 1.90 5.25
CA ASP A 83 11.08 2.82 5.58
C ASP A 83 11.60 4.17 6.10
N ILE A 84 12.58 4.17 7.01
CA ILE A 84 13.23 5.39 7.50
C ILE A 84 13.93 6.12 6.34
N GLN A 85 14.69 5.41 5.51
CA GLN A 85 15.35 6.02 4.35
C GLN A 85 14.33 6.59 3.35
N LYS A 86 13.18 5.94 3.15
CA LYS A 86 12.11 6.48 2.29
C LYS A 86 11.56 7.79 2.85
N LEU A 87 11.34 7.85 4.16
CA LEU A 87 10.91 9.06 4.86
C LEU A 87 11.94 10.19 4.70
N LEU A 88 13.22 9.90 4.88
CA LEU A 88 14.31 10.86 4.70
C LEU A 88 14.47 11.35 3.25
N ARG A 89 14.26 10.48 2.26
CA ARG A 89 14.23 10.91 0.85
C ARG A 89 13.13 11.93 0.56
N HIS A 90 11.99 11.85 1.25
CA HIS A 90 10.92 12.84 1.14
C HIS A 90 11.22 14.10 1.93
N ALA A 91 11.82 13.97 3.12
CA ALA A 91 12.28 15.10 3.94
C ALA A 91 13.23 16.03 3.17
N ARG A 92 14.22 15.48 2.47
CA ARG A 92 15.20 16.26 1.69
C ARG A 92 14.61 16.97 0.46
N LYS A 93 13.36 16.68 0.11
CA LYS A 93 12.63 17.29 -1.02
C LYS A 93 11.52 18.21 -0.53
N LEU A 94 11.58 18.69 0.71
CA LEU A 94 10.65 19.70 1.21
C LEU A 94 11.03 21.08 0.64
N PRO A 95 10.06 21.90 0.21
CA PRO A 95 8.60 21.75 0.39
C PRO A 95 7.88 20.92 -0.68
N GLU A 96 8.53 20.55 -1.79
CA GLU A 96 7.89 19.91 -2.97
C GLU A 96 7.14 18.60 -2.64
N LYS A 97 7.66 17.82 -1.68
CA LYS A 97 7.12 16.51 -1.30
C LYS A 97 6.46 16.50 0.08
N THR A 98 5.96 17.63 0.56
CA THR A 98 5.31 17.78 1.88
C THR A 98 4.22 16.74 2.13
N SER A 99 3.29 16.56 1.18
CA SER A 99 2.21 15.56 1.31
C SER A 99 2.74 14.12 1.44
N HIS A 100 3.76 13.77 0.65
CA HIS A 100 4.37 12.43 0.70
C HIS A 100 5.15 12.22 2.00
N PHE A 101 5.88 13.23 2.47
CA PHE A 101 6.60 13.20 3.74
C PHE A 101 5.65 12.92 4.90
N TYR A 102 4.59 13.72 5.06
CA TYR A 102 3.63 13.53 6.17
C TYR A 102 2.83 12.23 6.06
N LYS A 103 2.53 11.76 4.83
CA LYS A 103 1.89 10.45 4.64
C LYS A 103 2.77 9.30 5.11
N GLU A 104 4.06 9.32 4.76
CA GLU A 104 5.02 8.31 5.21
C GLU A 104 5.33 8.43 6.71
N LEU A 105 5.44 9.66 7.23
CA LEU A 105 5.63 9.93 8.66
C LEU A 105 4.52 9.30 9.48
N ASN A 106 3.26 9.55 9.10
CA ASN A 106 2.11 8.97 9.79
C ASN A 106 2.01 7.45 9.60
N ARG A 107 2.46 6.90 8.45
CA ARG A 107 2.54 5.45 8.25
C ARG A 107 3.51 4.80 9.24
N VAL A 108 4.72 5.35 9.36
CA VAL A 108 5.75 4.86 10.28
C VAL A 108 5.32 5.08 11.73
N ARG A 109 4.77 6.25 12.09
CA ARG A 109 4.26 6.55 13.43
C ARG A 109 3.19 5.57 13.87
N ARG A 110 2.17 5.33 13.03
CA ARG A 110 1.09 4.37 13.33
C ARG A 110 1.64 2.97 13.53
N ALA A 111 2.56 2.52 12.66
CA ALA A 111 3.18 1.21 12.80
C ALA A 111 3.99 1.09 14.11
N ALA A 112 4.81 2.08 14.44
CA ALA A 112 5.58 2.12 15.68
C ALA A 112 4.66 2.08 16.92
N THR A 113 3.58 2.84 16.89
CA THR A 113 2.59 2.88 17.97
C THR A 113 1.85 1.54 18.11
N SER A 114 1.37 0.96 17.00
CA SER A 114 0.69 -0.35 17.00
C SER A 114 1.59 -1.49 17.46
N LEU A 115 2.90 -1.39 17.22
CA LEU A 115 3.89 -2.37 17.67
C LEU A 115 4.41 -2.12 19.08
N GLY A 116 4.05 -0.99 19.70
CA GLY A 116 4.61 -0.56 20.99
C GLY A 116 6.08 -0.12 20.93
N PHE A 117 6.64 0.11 19.73
CA PHE A 117 8.02 0.54 19.53
C PHE A 117 8.17 2.06 19.65
N ILE A 118 7.90 2.60 20.83
CA ILE A 118 7.86 4.06 21.08
C ILE A 118 9.23 4.71 20.96
N GLU A 119 10.31 4.00 21.30
CA GLU A 119 11.70 4.47 21.17
C GLU A 119 12.05 4.87 19.73
N LEU A 120 11.41 4.25 18.73
CA LEU A 120 11.58 4.62 17.33
C LEU A 120 11.08 6.04 17.05
N LEU A 121 10.01 6.50 17.72
CA LEU A 121 9.50 7.85 17.56
C LEU A 121 10.53 8.89 18.04
N GLU A 122 11.18 8.61 19.17
CA GLU A 122 12.26 9.46 19.70
C GLU A 122 13.49 9.42 18.79
N ALA A 123 13.91 8.24 18.34
CA ALA A 123 15.01 8.10 17.40
C ALA A 123 14.76 8.86 16.08
N MET A 124 13.53 8.82 15.56
CA MET A 124 13.16 9.59 14.37
C MET A 124 13.20 11.10 14.62
N ALA A 125 12.75 11.58 15.78
CA ALA A 125 12.84 12.98 16.14
C ALA A 125 14.30 13.46 16.14
N LEU A 126 15.21 12.69 16.75
CA LEU A 126 16.66 12.97 16.74
C LEU A 126 17.25 12.96 15.33
N ILE A 127 16.82 12.03 14.48
CA ILE A 127 17.25 11.98 13.07
C ILE A 127 16.81 13.23 12.32
N PHE A 128 15.57 13.72 12.53
CA PHE A 128 15.09 14.95 11.87
C PHE A 128 15.81 16.19 12.35
N GLU A 129 16.13 16.30 13.64
CA GLU A 129 16.95 17.39 14.17
C GLU A 129 18.35 17.38 13.55
N ARG A 130 18.96 16.20 13.43
CA ARG A 130 20.25 16.04 12.75
C ARG A 130 20.18 16.41 11.28
N GLU A 131 19.15 15.98 10.56
CA GLU A 131 18.99 16.31 9.14
C GLU A 131 18.75 17.81 8.94
N CYS A 132 18.02 18.46 9.86
CA CYS A 132 17.82 19.90 9.89
C CYS A 132 19.15 20.66 10.07
N ALA A 133 20.03 20.16 10.94
CA ALA A 133 21.36 20.74 11.16
C ALA A 133 22.32 20.51 9.97
N SER A 134 22.10 19.47 9.17
CA SER A 134 22.90 19.15 7.98
C SER A 134 22.31 19.66 6.66
N LEU A 135 21.35 20.59 6.71
CA LEU A 135 20.76 21.14 5.49
C LEU A 135 21.81 21.95 4.72
N PRO A 136 21.91 21.78 3.39
CA PRO A 136 22.79 22.63 2.59
C PRO A 136 22.30 24.09 2.57
N ASP A 137 23.23 25.03 2.36
CA ASP A 137 22.95 26.48 2.43
C ASP A 137 21.88 26.96 1.43
N ASN A 138 21.62 26.18 0.37
CA ASN A 138 20.59 26.44 -0.63
C ASN A 138 19.22 25.80 -0.31
N ALA A 139 19.09 25.14 0.84
CA ALA A 139 17.84 24.50 1.23
C ALA A 139 16.76 25.54 1.57
N SER A 140 15.51 25.21 1.23
CA SER A 140 14.38 26.07 1.57
C SER A 140 14.24 26.20 3.09
N PRO A 141 14.03 27.41 3.64
CA PRO A 141 13.76 27.60 5.06
C PRO A 141 12.49 26.86 5.53
N ASP A 142 11.59 26.51 4.61
CA ASP A 142 10.42 25.67 4.89
C ASP A 142 10.82 24.27 5.37
N CYS A 143 11.89 23.70 4.81
CA CYS A 143 12.36 22.36 5.16
C CYS A 143 12.71 22.27 6.65
N ALA A 144 13.50 23.23 7.15
CA ALA A 144 13.88 23.29 8.55
C ALA A 144 12.66 23.43 9.48
N LEU A 145 11.68 24.26 9.11
CA LEU A 145 10.45 24.44 9.88
C LEU A 145 9.62 23.15 9.94
N GLN A 146 9.44 22.47 8.80
CA GLN A 146 8.66 21.22 8.75
C GLN A 146 9.35 20.08 9.51
N LEU A 147 10.68 19.96 9.41
CA LEU A 147 11.43 18.92 10.13
C LEU A 147 11.42 19.15 11.63
N THR A 148 11.62 20.40 12.08
CA THR A 148 11.55 20.76 13.49
C THR A 148 10.16 20.51 14.05
N HIS A 149 9.12 20.91 13.30
CA HIS A 149 7.73 20.63 13.68
C HIS A 149 7.45 19.12 13.78
N ALA A 150 7.87 18.34 12.78
CA ALA A 150 7.68 16.89 12.79
C ALA A 150 8.38 16.23 13.98
N ALA A 151 9.61 16.65 14.32
CA ALA A 151 10.34 16.15 15.48
C ALA A 151 9.61 16.46 16.80
N GLN A 152 9.11 17.68 16.98
CA GLN A 152 8.34 18.06 18.17
C GLN A 152 7.04 17.27 18.29
N GLN A 153 6.31 17.10 17.19
CA GLN A 153 5.05 16.35 17.16
C GLN A 153 5.26 14.85 17.40
N LEU A 154 6.40 14.28 17.02
CA LEU A 154 6.72 12.90 17.36
C LEU A 154 6.91 12.69 18.87
N ARG A 155 7.42 13.70 19.58
CA ARG A 155 7.62 13.66 21.03
C ARG A 155 6.37 13.96 21.86
N ASP A 156 5.36 14.61 21.27
CA ASP A 156 4.08 14.87 21.94
C ASP A 156 3.42 13.54 22.36
N PRO A 157 2.98 13.36 23.63
CA PRO A 157 2.22 12.19 24.05
C PRO A 157 1.01 11.86 23.18
N ARG A 158 0.39 12.85 22.53
CA ARG A 158 -0.73 12.66 21.57
C ARG A 158 -0.32 11.87 20.32
N SER A 159 0.97 11.85 20.00
CA SER A 159 1.54 11.07 18.90
C SER A 159 1.47 9.56 19.15
N ARG A 160 1.21 9.14 20.40
CA ARG A 160 1.04 7.74 20.80
C ARG A 160 -0.38 7.23 20.58
N ASP A 161 -1.31 8.07 20.14
CA ASP A 161 -2.63 7.62 19.72
C ASP A 161 -2.58 7.20 18.22
N PRO A 162 -2.90 5.96 17.84
CA PRO A 162 -3.01 5.57 16.44
C PRO A 162 -3.98 6.43 15.62
N SER A 163 -5.00 7.02 16.26
CA SER A 163 -6.03 7.84 15.61
C SER A 163 -5.53 9.24 15.22
N SER A 164 -4.51 9.76 15.93
CA SER A 164 -3.97 11.10 15.67
C SER A 164 -3.23 11.16 14.33
N SER A 165 -3.13 12.33 13.73
CA SER A 165 -2.36 12.51 12.50
C SER A 165 -1.57 13.79 12.58
N ILE A 166 -0.28 13.71 12.25
CA ILE A 166 0.60 14.88 12.18
C ILE A 166 0.38 15.54 10.82
N GLY A 167 -0.05 16.80 10.81
CA GLY A 167 -0.21 17.62 9.62
C GLY A 167 0.98 18.56 9.40
N PRO A 168 1.13 19.13 8.19
CA PRO A 168 2.13 20.16 7.92
C PRO A 168 1.83 21.45 8.69
N VAL A 169 2.89 22.13 9.13
CA VAL A 169 2.76 23.51 9.63
C VAL A 169 2.48 24.44 8.46
N THR A 170 1.52 25.34 8.65
CA THR A 170 1.27 26.43 7.71
C THR A 170 2.40 27.43 7.79
N THR A 171 3.20 27.51 6.73
CA THR A 171 4.27 28.51 6.60
C THR A 171 3.92 29.56 5.56
N LYS A 172 4.58 30.71 5.63
CA LYS A 172 4.45 31.78 4.63
C LYS A 172 4.81 31.31 3.21
N TYR A 173 5.65 30.27 3.11
CA TYR A 173 6.09 29.67 1.85
C TYR A 173 5.04 28.74 1.20
N ASN A 174 4.13 28.17 2.00
CA ASN A 174 3.04 27.33 1.51
C ASN A 174 1.82 28.13 1.00
N LEU A 175 1.75 29.45 1.26
CA LEU A 175 0.66 30.31 0.78
C LEU A 175 0.81 30.70 -0.71
N ASN A 176 2.03 30.73 -1.24
CA ASN A 176 2.31 31.14 -2.63
C ASN A 176 2.15 30.02 -3.67
N THR A 177 1.82 28.80 -3.27
CA THR A 177 1.70 27.64 -4.18
C THR A 177 0.25 27.35 -4.63
N LYS A 178 -0.69 28.23 -4.30
CA LYS A 178 -2.07 28.20 -4.80
C LYS A 178 -2.33 29.39 -5.74
N VAL A 179 -1.74 29.36 -6.92
CA VAL A 179 -2.23 30.06 -8.12
C VAL A 179 -2.23 29.07 -9.27
#